data_AF-A0A9E0YJZ9-F1
#
_entry.id   AF-A0A9E0YJZ9-F1
#
_cell.length_a   1.000
_cell.length_b   1.000
_cell.length_c   1.000
_cell.angle_alpha   90.00
_cell.angle_beta   90.00
_cell.angle_gamma   90.00
#
_symmetry.space_group_name_H-M   'P 1'
#
loop_
_entity.id
_entity.type
_entity.pdbx_description
1 polymer ?
#
loop_
_entity_poly.entity_id
_entity_poly.type
_entity_poly.pdbx_seq_one_letter_code
_entity_poly.pdbx_strand_id
1 'polypeptide(L)'
;MFLEQLSGNLVQGVVLGSVYGMATMGLSLIFGVLKVVNVGHGAFVMVGAFVALFFFNTLGLNPIFAIPAAFAVGIALGLTFYP
;
A
#
# COMPACT_ATOMS: atom_id res chain seq x y z
N MET A 1 -16.25 -8.75 33.64
CA MET A 1 -16.51 -7.70 32.63
C MET A 1 -15.39 -6.68 32.48
N PHE A 2 -15.09 -5.79 33.44
CA PHE A 2 -14.02 -4.78 33.29
C PHE A 2 -12.62 -5.40 33.08
N LEU A 3 -12.23 -6.35 33.93
CA LEU A 3 -10.92 -7.02 33.85
C LEU A 3 -10.74 -7.83 32.54
N GLU A 4 -11.82 -8.40 32.01
CA GLU A 4 -11.81 -9.12 30.74
C GLU A 4 -11.69 -8.18 29.54
N GLN A 5 -12.32 -7.01 29.59
CA GLN A 5 -12.15 -5.97 28.57
C GLN A 5 -10.74 -5.37 28.61
N LEU A 6 -10.19 -5.16 29.81
CA LEU A 6 -8.83 -4.67 29.97
C LEU A 6 -7.80 -5.66 29.41
N SER A 7 -7.93 -6.95 29.72
CA SER A 7 -7.02 -7.97 29.19
C SER A 7 -7.14 -8.09 27.66
N GLY A 8 -8.35 -8.08 27.10
CA GLY A 8 -8.58 -8.09 25.66
C GLY A 8 -7.95 -6.88 24.95
N ASN A 9 -8.15 -5.67 25.48
CA ASN A 9 -7.60 -4.45 24.90
C ASN A 9 -6.07 -4.38 24.99
N LEU A 10 -5.46 -4.90 26.07
CA LEU A 10 -3.99 -4.97 26.18
C LEU A 10 -3.39 -5.90 25.13
N VAL A 11 -4.00 -7.08 24.93
CA VAL A 11 -3.56 -8.02 23.89
C VAL A 11 -3.70 -7.39 22.51
N GLN A 12 -4.85 -6.76 22.23
CA GLN A 12 -5.09 -6.09 20.95
C GLN A 12 -4.13 -4.91 20.73
N GLY A 13 -3.82 -4.15 21.78
CA GLY A 13 -2.84 -3.08 21.75
C GLY A 13 -1.42 -3.58 21.44
N VAL A 14 -1.00 -4.69 22.04
CA VAL A 14 0.30 -5.31 21.74
C VAL A 14 0.35 -5.82 20.29
N VAL A 15 -0.72 -6.47 19.81
CA VAL A 15 -0.80 -6.95 18.42
C VAL A 15 -0.73 -5.79 17.43
N LEU A 16 -1.54 -4.75 17.62
CA LEU A 16 -1.51 -3.57 16.75
C LEU A 16 -0.16 -2.85 16.84
N GLY A 17 0.39 -2.70 18.04
CA GLY A 17 1.70 -2.09 18.27
C GLY A 17 2.84 -2.84 17.59
N SER A 18 2.79 -4.18 17.58
CA SER A 18 3.80 -5.00 16.89
C SER A 18 3.65 -4.94 15.36
N VAL A 19 2.44 -4.91 14.82
CA VAL A 19 2.19 -4.69 13.38
C VAL A 19 2.74 -3.34 12.92
N TYR A 20 2.37 -2.25 13.61
CA TYR A 20 2.85 -0.91 13.26
C TYR A 20 4.35 -0.73 13.54
N GLY A 21 4.86 -1.36 14.59
CA GLY A 21 6.28 -1.38 14.93
C GLY A 21 7.12 -2.02 13.84
N MET A 22 6.74 -3.20 13.36
CA MET A 22 7.43 -3.88 12.25
C MET A 22 7.38 -3.05 10.96
N ALA A 23 6.24 -2.47 10.62
CA ALA A 23 6.11 -1.59 9.45
C ALA A 23 7.08 -0.40 9.52
N THR A 24 7.19 0.23 10.69
CA THR A 24 8.10 1.37 10.91
C THR A 24 9.57 0.95 10.91
N MET A 25 9.90 -0.22 11.47
CA MET A 25 11.25 -0.77 11.41
C MET A 25 11.70 -1.04 9.97
N GLY A 26 10.82 -1.53 9.10
CA GLY A 26 11.13 -1.67 7.67
C GLY A 26 11.53 -0.34 7.03
N LEU A 27 10.77 0.72 7.31
CA LEU A 27 11.04 2.06 6.79
C LEU A 27 12.35 2.66 7.35
N SER A 28 12.64 2.43 8.65
CA SER A 28 13.89 2.89 9.27
C SER A 28 15.11 2.13 8.74
N LEU A 29 14.98 0.85 8.39
CA LEU A 29 16.04 0.09 7.75
C LEU A 29 16.33 0.61 6.34
N ILE A 30 15.28 0.89 5.54
CA ILE A 30 15.40 1.41 4.18
C ILE A 30 16.11 2.78 4.18
N PHE A 31 15.61 3.73 4.97
CA PHE A 31 16.15 5.10 4.93
C PHE A 31 17.33 5.35 5.87
N GLY A 32 17.42 4.62 6.99
CA GLY A 32 18.48 4.80 7.98
C GLY A 32 19.73 4.00 7.65
N VAL A 33 19.59 2.68 7.43
CA VAL A 33 20.72 1.77 7.24
C VAL A 33 21.11 1.66 5.77
N LEU A 34 20.16 1.27 4.91
CA LEU A 34 20.40 1.04 3.49
C LEU A 34 20.64 2.36 2.74
N LYS A 35 20.05 3.47 3.21
CA LYS A 35 20.10 4.80 2.56
C LYS A 35 19.70 4.77 1.07
N VAL A 36 18.91 3.77 0.66
CA VAL A 36 18.39 3.65 -0.70
C VAL A 36 16.94 4.13 -0.71
N VAL A 37 16.63 5.10 -1.55
CA VAL A 37 15.27 5.58 -1.77
C VAL A 37 14.69 4.90 -3.00
N ASN A 38 13.64 4.09 -2.83
CA ASN A 38 12.90 3.53 -3.97
C ASN A 38 11.97 4.61 -4.56
N VAL A 39 12.46 5.32 -5.58
CA VAL A 39 11.69 6.34 -6.32
C VAL A 39 10.60 5.72 -7.22
N GLY A 40 10.63 4.39 -7.43
CA GLY A 40 9.67 3.67 -8.28
C GLY A 40 8.25 3.68 -7.74
N HIS A 41 8.06 3.75 -6.41
CA HIS A 41 6.73 3.67 -5.80
C HIS A 41 5.77 4.75 -6.33
N GLY A 42 6.25 6.00 -6.44
CA GLY A 42 5.45 7.10 -6.98
C GLY A 42 5.09 6.88 -8.46
N ALA A 43 5.98 6.28 -9.25
CA ALA A 43 5.71 5.99 -10.65
C ALA A 43 4.58 4.97 -10.82
N PHE A 44 4.55 3.89 -10.03
CA PHE A 44 3.45 2.91 -10.07
C PHE A 44 2.10 3.51 -9.65
N VAL A 45 2.09 4.38 -8.65
CA VAL A 45 0.88 5.10 -8.23
C VAL A 45 0.36 5.99 -9.36
N MET A 46 1.27 6.72 -10.03
CA MET A 46 0.90 7.56 -11.17
C MET A 46 0.32 6.74 -12.33
N VAL A 47 0.88 5.57 -12.63
CA VAL A 47 0.31 4.68 -13.65
C VAL A 47 -1.13 4.29 -13.31
N GLY A 48 -1.40 3.88 -12.07
CA GLY A 48 -2.76 3.56 -11.64
C GLY A 48 -3.72 4.74 -11.80
N ALA A 49 -3.28 5.95 -11.44
CA ALA A 49 -4.06 7.17 -11.62
C ALA A 49 -4.34 7.48 -13.10
N PHE A 50 -3.35 7.30 -13.98
CA PHE A 50 -3.54 7.50 -15.42
C PHE A 50 -4.45 6.46 -16.05
N VAL A 51 -4.42 5.20 -15.60
CA VAL A 51 -5.39 4.18 -16.02
C VAL A 51 -6.80 4.61 -15.62
N ALA A 52 -7.01 5.06 -14.39
CA ALA A 52 -8.31 5.58 -13.97
C ALA A 52 -8.75 6.81 -14.78
N LEU A 53 -7.84 7.73 -15.06
CA LEU A 53 -8.11 8.91 -15.90
C LEU A 53 -8.48 8.51 -17.34
N PHE A 54 -7.80 7.52 -17.90
CA PHE A 54 -8.07 7.03 -19.25
C PHE A 54 -9.49 6.46 -19.36
N PHE A 55 -9.91 5.62 -18.41
CA PHE A 55 -11.26 5.07 -18.38
C PHE A 55 -12.32 6.17 -18.15
N PHE A 56 -12.02 7.15 -17.30
CA PHE A 56 -12.91 8.29 -17.08
C PHE A 56 -13.11 9.12 -18.36
N ASN A 57 -12.03 9.45 -19.08
CA ASN A 57 -12.11 10.29 -20.29
C ASN A 57 -12.70 9.56 -21.51
N THR A 58 -12.46 8.24 -21.63
CA THR A 58 -12.91 7.47 -22.81
C THR A 58 -14.32 6.92 -22.66
N LEU A 59 -14.69 6.48 -21.46
CA LEU A 59 -15.94 5.76 -21.20
C LEU A 59 -16.88 6.53 -20.26
N GLY A 60 -16.46 7.67 -19.72
CA GLY A 60 -17.23 8.43 -18.72
C GLY A 60 -17.42 7.68 -17.40
N LEU A 61 -16.66 6.60 -17.17
CA LEU A 61 -16.83 5.72 -16.01
C LEU A 61 -16.25 6.36 -14.76
N ASN A 62 -16.96 6.20 -13.63
CA ASN A 62 -16.44 6.61 -12.34
C ASN A 62 -15.06 5.93 -12.09
N PRO A 63 -14.03 6.67 -11.67
CA PRO A 63 -12.68 6.14 -11.41
C PRO A 63 -12.62 4.88 -10.53
N ILE A 64 -13.60 4.68 -9.65
CA ILE A 64 -13.71 3.48 -8.80
C ILE A 64 -13.81 2.20 -9.65
N PHE A 65 -14.51 2.23 -10.78
CA PHE A 65 -14.64 1.07 -11.66
C PHE A 65 -13.36 0.76 -12.44
N ALA A 66 -12.41 1.69 -12.51
CA ALA A 66 -11.12 1.46 -13.15
C ALA A 66 -10.11 0.74 -12.23
N ILE A 67 -10.43 0.55 -10.95
CA ILE A 67 -9.54 -0.08 -9.96
C ILE A 67 -9.07 -1.49 -10.39
N PRO A 68 -9.95 -2.40 -10.87
CA PRO A 68 -9.50 -3.72 -11.32
C PRO A 68 -8.52 -3.66 -12.50
N ALA A 69 -8.76 -2.73 -13.44
CA ALA A 69 -7.88 -2.53 -14.59
C ALA A 69 -6.52 -1.93 -14.16
N ALA A 70 -6.52 -0.92 -13.28
CA ALA A 70 -5.32 -0.34 -12.72
C ALA A 70 -4.49 -1.39 -11.93
N PHE A 71 -5.16 -2.29 -11.22
CA PHE A 71 -4.52 -3.39 -10.50
C PHE A 71 -3.86 -4.39 -11.46
N ALA A 72 -4.55 -4.81 -12.52
CA ALA A 72 -3.99 -5.71 -13.52
C ALA A 72 -2.76 -5.11 -14.23
N VAL A 73 -2.83 -3.83 -14.62
CA VAL A 73 -1.70 -3.09 -15.22
C VAL A 73 -0.54 -2.98 -14.23
N GLY A 74 -0.82 -2.68 -12.96
CA GLY A 74 0.19 -2.59 -11.90
C GLY A 74 0.94 -3.91 -11.70
N ILE A 75 0.23 -5.05 -11.67
CA ILE A 75 0.86 -6.38 -11.57
C ILE A 75 1.75 -6.65 -12.78
N ALA A 76 1.25 -6.41 -13.99
CA ALA A 76 2.01 -6.67 -15.22
C ALA A 76 3.32 -5.88 -15.23
N LEU A 77 3.27 -4.59 -14.87
CA LEU A 77 4.47 -3.75 -14.77
C LEU A 77 5.40 -4.21 -13.65
N GLY A 78 4.86 -4.59 -12.48
CA GLY A 78 5.64 -5.13 -11.38
C GLY A 78 6.48 -6.33 -11.82
N LEU A 79 5.85 -7.31 -12.49
CA LEU A 79 6.53 -8.51 -13.00
C LEU A 79 7.61 -8.21 -14.05
N THR A 80 7.44 -7.14 -14.85
CA THR A 80 8.45 -6.78 -15.88
C THR A 80 9.63 -5.99 -15.33
N PHE A 81 9.40 -5.09 -14.38
CA PHE A 81 10.43 -4.18 -13.86
C PHE A 81 11.15 -4.73 -12.63
N TYR A 82 10.50 -5.62 -11.88
CA TYR A 82 11.00 -6.24 -10.65
C TYR A 82 10.76 -7.77 -10.74
N PRO A 83 11.51 -8.49 -11.59
CA PRO A 83 11.37 -9.94 -11.74
C PRO A 83 11.78 -10.72 -10.48
#